data_AF-A0A133V2L1-F1
#
_entry.id   AF-A0A133V2L1-F1
#
_cell.length_a   1.000
_cell.length_b   1.000
_cell.length_c   1.000
_cell.angle_alpha   90.00
_cell.angle_beta   90.00
_cell.angle_gamma   90.00
#
_symmetry.space_group_name_H-M   'P 1'
#
loop_
_entity.id
_entity.type
_entity.pdbx_description
1 polymer ?
#
loop_
_entity_poly.entity_id
_entity_poly.type
_entity_poly.pdbx_seq_one_letter_code
_entity_poly.pdbx_strand_id
1 'polypeptide(L)'
;MTSDVMKMFEEEIERETVFEDVSKASPDYVPERLVHRREEEEKLRDVLEPPLNGGPRGVLITGPVGVGKTAMTSKMGRELERKAGEEGPPPPLR
;
A
#
# COMPACT_ATOMS: atom_id res chain seq x y z
N MET A 1 -20.44 34.05 0.35
CA MET A 1 -19.77 33.43 -0.82
C MET A 1 -18.91 32.25 -0.41
N THR A 2 -17.88 32.42 0.43
CA THR A 2 -17.02 31.30 0.88
C THR A 2 -17.73 30.32 1.83
N SER A 3 -18.64 30.82 2.68
CA SER A 3 -19.43 29.96 3.58
C SER A 3 -20.45 29.11 2.83
N ASP A 4 -21.02 29.62 1.73
CA ASP A 4 -22.07 28.94 0.97
C ASP A 4 -21.50 27.68 0.28
N VAL A 5 -20.28 27.78 -0.26
CA VAL A 5 -19.57 26.65 -0.87
C VAL A 5 -19.27 25.57 0.16
N MET A 6 -18.80 25.95 1.35
CA MET A 6 -18.48 25.00 2.42
C MET A 6 -19.73 24.25 2.90
N LYS A 7 -20.85 24.97 3.00
CA LYS A 7 -22.16 24.41 3.35
C LYS A 7 -22.66 23.40 2.32
N MET A 8 -22.45 23.65 1.02
CA MET A 8 -22.80 22.70 -0.05
C MET A 8 -21.98 21.40 0.03
N PHE A 9 -20.69 21.49 0.40
CA PHE A 9 -19.86 20.30 0.61
C PHE A 9 -20.28 19.53 1.85
N GLU A 10 -20.58 20.21 2.96
CA GLU A 10 -21.08 19.58 4.19
C GLU A 10 -22.40 18.83 3.93
N GLU A 11 -23.37 19.46 3.24
CA GLU A 11 -24.63 18.81 2.89
C GLU A 11 -24.45 17.57 2.00
N GLU A 12 -23.46 17.58 1.09
CA GLU A 12 -23.15 16.42 0.24
C GLU A 12 -22.47 15.29 1.02
N ILE A 13 -21.61 15.63 1.99
CA ILE A 13 -20.93 14.68 2.87
C ILE A 13 -21.91 14.07 3.88
N GLU A 14 -22.87 14.85 4.37
CA GLU A 14 -23.89 14.42 5.35
C GLU A 14 -25.08 13.65 4.73
N ARG A 15 -25.17 13.58 3.39
CA ARG A 15 -26.20 12.77 2.74
C ARG A 15 -26.06 11.30 3.13
N GLU A 16 -27.20 10.66 3.41
CA GLU A 16 -27.24 9.20 3.54
C GLU A 16 -26.70 8.57 2.25
N THR A 17 -25.63 7.78 2.39
CA THR A 17 -25.03 7.02 1.29
C THR A 17 -25.17 5.53 1.55
N VAL A 18 -25.07 4.72 0.49
CA VAL A 18 -24.96 3.26 0.62
C VAL A 18 -23.58 2.80 1.10
N PHE A 19 -22.63 3.72 1.25
CA PHE A 19 -21.27 3.43 1.66
C PHE A 19 -21.11 3.63 3.17
N GLU A 20 -20.58 2.61 3.85
CA GLU A 20 -20.15 2.74 5.25
C GLU A 20 -18.86 3.57 5.36
N ASP A 21 -17.92 3.39 4.42
CA ASP A 21 -16.67 4.15 4.35
C ASP A 21 -16.26 4.36 2.87
N VAL A 22 -16.48 5.57 2.36
CA VAL A 22 -16.14 5.96 0.98
C VAL A 22 -14.63 5.97 0.75
N SER A 23 -13.80 6.15 1.79
CA SER A 23 -12.34 6.20 1.64
C SER A 23 -11.77 4.89 1.09
N LYS A 24 -12.47 3.77 1.31
CA LYS A 24 -12.10 2.43 0.80
C LYS A 24 -12.23 2.30 -0.71
N ALA A 25 -13.02 3.14 -1.35
CA ALA A 25 -13.16 3.19 -2.81
C ALA A 25 -12.05 4.04 -3.46
N SER A 26 -11.23 4.75 -2.67
CA SER A 26 -10.12 5.53 -3.19
C SER A 26 -9.10 4.64 -3.91
N PRO A 27 -8.55 5.07 -5.07
CA PRO A 27 -7.46 4.35 -5.73
C PRO A 27 -6.19 4.27 -4.87
N ASP A 28 -6.04 5.18 -3.90
CA ASP A 28 -4.91 5.21 -2.97
C ASP A 28 -5.11 4.26 -1.77
N TYR A 29 -6.32 3.71 -1.61
CA TYR A 29 -6.60 2.76 -0.55
C TYR A 29 -5.87 1.44 -0.83
N VAL A 30 -4.94 1.09 0.06
CA VAL A 30 -4.30 -0.21 0.07
C VAL A 30 -4.84 -1.00 1.26
N PRO A 31 -5.58 -2.11 1.03
CA PRO A 31 -6.14 -2.90 2.11
C PRO A 31 -5.04 -3.65 2.88
N GLU A 32 -5.28 -3.91 4.17
CA GLU A 32 -4.36 -4.67 5.02
C GLU A 32 -4.13 -6.10 4.52
N ARG A 33 -5.15 -6.69 3.87
CA ARG A 33 -5.09 -8.04 3.31
C ARG A 33 -5.39 -8.01 1.82
N LEU A 34 -4.46 -8.54 1.02
CA LEU A 34 -4.67 -8.79 -0.40
C LEU A 34 -5.07 -10.25 -0.59
N VAL A 35 -6.35 -10.48 -0.88
CA VAL A 35 -6.89 -11.84 -1.08
C VAL A 35 -6.30 -12.44 -2.36
N HIS A 36 -6.05 -13.76 -2.36
CA HIS A 36 -5.48 -14.50 -3.49
C HIS A 36 -4.08 -14.03 -3.94
N ARG A 37 -3.33 -13.36 -3.06
CA ARG A 37 -1.99 -12.82 -3.34
C ARG A 37 -0.88 -13.41 -2.47
N ARG A 38 -1.16 -14.49 -1.75
CA ARG A 38 -0.24 -15.08 -0.78
C ARG A 38 1.06 -15.58 -1.43
N GLU A 39 0.96 -16.28 -2.57
CA GLU A 39 2.14 -16.84 -3.23
C GLU A 39 3.06 -15.76 -3.79
N GLU A 40 2.50 -14.67 -4.33
CA GLU A 40 3.30 -13.55 -4.82
C GLU A 40 3.88 -12.72 -3.66
N GLU A 41 3.15 -12.57 -2.55
CA GLU A 41 3.69 -11.99 -1.32
C GLU A 41 4.87 -12.81 -0.79
N GLU A 42 4.77 -14.14 -0.76
CA GLU A 42 5.86 -15.04 -0.35
C GLU A 42 7.05 -14.94 -1.31
N LYS A 43 6.85 -14.97 -2.63
CA LYS A 43 7.95 -14.77 -3.60
C LYS A 43 8.65 -13.42 -3.45
N LEU A 44 7.87 -12.35 -3.26
CA LEU A 44 8.43 -11.03 -3.08
C LEU A 44 9.17 -10.93 -1.74
N ARG A 45 8.68 -11.63 -0.70
CA ARG A 45 9.38 -11.77 0.59
C ARG A 45 10.72 -12.46 0.40
N ASP A 46 10.75 -13.62 -0.24
CA ASP A 46 11.98 -14.39 -0.46
C ASP A 46 13.01 -13.61 -1.29
N VAL A 47 12.55 -12.78 -2.22
CA VAL A 47 13.43 -11.91 -3.01
C VAL A 47 13.89 -10.69 -2.20
N LEU A 48 13.13 -10.23 -1.22
CA LEU A 48 13.46 -9.04 -0.41
C LEU A 48 14.06 -9.35 0.96
N GLU A 49 13.97 -10.58 1.46
CA GLU A 49 14.48 -11.04 2.76
C GLU A 49 16.02 -11.19 2.79
N PRO A 50 16.69 -11.62 1.71
CA PRO A 50 18.16 -11.70 1.68
C PRO A 50 18.96 -10.43 1.24
N PRO A 51 18.89 -9.24 1.89
CA PRO A 51 19.91 -8.21 1.72
C PRO A 51 20.40 -7.69 3.09
N LEU A 52 20.36 -8.53 4.12
CA LEU A 52 21.08 -8.27 5.37
C LEU A 52 22.60 -8.52 5.22
N ASN A 53 23.06 -9.08 4.09
CA ASN A 53 24.48 -9.38 3.79
C ASN A 53 24.92 -9.14 2.31
N GLY A 54 24.08 -8.58 1.43
CA GLY A 54 24.39 -8.46 0.00
C GLY A 54 23.69 -7.27 -0.68
N GLY A 55 24.32 -6.75 -1.74
CA GLY A 55 24.03 -5.50 -2.46
C GLY A 55 22.58 -5.24 -2.91
N PRO A 56 22.31 -4.08 -3.56
CA PRO A 56 20.95 -3.69 -3.91
C PRO A 56 20.33 -4.69 -4.89
N ARG A 57 19.08 -5.11 -4.62
CA ARG A 57 18.33 -6.01 -5.50
C ARG A 57 17.16 -5.29 -6.13
N GLY A 58 17.07 -5.36 -7.45
CA GLY A 58 15.93 -4.86 -8.21
C GLY A 58 14.92 -5.97 -8.48
N VAL A 59 13.64 -5.67 -8.31
CA VAL A 59 12.53 -6.56 -8.68
C VAL A 59 11.68 -5.88 -9.73
N LEU A 60 11.38 -6.58 -10.82
CA LEU A 60 10.44 -6.13 -11.85
C LEU A 60 9.14 -6.92 -11.71
N ILE A 61 8.06 -6.22 -11.37
CA ILE A 61 6.72 -6.82 -11.21
C ILE A 61 5.90 -6.50 -12.47
N THR A 62 5.51 -7.52 -13.22
CA THR A 62 4.79 -7.39 -14.50
C THR A 62 3.39 -8.00 -14.44
N GLY A 63 2.54 -7.61 -15.39
CA GLY A 63 1.19 -8.19 -15.55
C GLY A 63 0.14 -7.16 -16.02
N PRO A 64 -1.09 -7.60 -16.30
CA PRO A 64 -2.18 -6.74 -16.80
C PRO A 64 -2.56 -5.59 -15.85
N VAL A 65 -3.27 -4.58 -16.36
CA VAL A 65 -3.81 -3.48 -15.54
C VAL A 65 -4.87 -3.99 -14.54
N GLY A 66 -5.00 -3.34 -13.38
CA GLY A 66 -6.04 -3.67 -12.40
C GLY A 66 -5.81 -4.94 -11.58
N VAL A 67 -4.74 -5.71 -11.82
CA VAL A 67 -4.50 -6.94 -11.05
C VAL A 67 -3.98 -6.68 -9.63
N GLY A 68 -3.60 -5.45 -9.27
CA GLY A 68 -3.14 -5.12 -7.91
C GLY A 68 -1.62 -5.17 -7.71
N LYS A 69 -0.82 -5.06 -8.78
CA LYS A 69 0.65 -4.95 -8.70
C LYS A 69 1.08 -3.80 -7.77
N THR A 70 0.54 -2.60 -8.01
CA THR A 70 0.86 -1.40 -7.21
C THR A 70 0.45 -1.56 -5.75
N ALA A 71 -0.76 -2.06 -5.48
CA ALA A 71 -1.25 -2.27 -4.11
C ALA A 71 -0.36 -3.26 -3.34
N MET A 72 0.08 -4.35 -3.98
CA MET A 72 1.00 -5.33 -3.39
C MET A 72 2.36 -4.74 -3.08
N THR A 73 2.98 -4.04 -4.03
CA THR A 73 4.30 -3.43 -3.83
C THR A 73 4.25 -2.38 -2.71
N SER A 74 3.21 -1.55 -2.67
CA SER A 74 3.01 -0.55 -1.61
C SER A 74 2.81 -1.18 -0.23
N LYS A 75 2.02 -2.27 -0.14
CA LYS A 75 1.84 -3.01 1.12
C LYS A 75 3.18 -3.59 1.63
N MET A 76 3.93 -4.23 0.74
CA MET A 76 5.24 -4.82 1.07
C MET A 76 6.26 -3.76 1.52
N GLY A 77 6.33 -2.63 0.82
CA GLY A 77 7.20 -1.52 1.21
C GLY A 77 6.90 -1.03 2.63
N ARG A 78 5.62 -0.81 2.95
CA ARG A 78 5.18 -0.41 4.31
C ARG A 78 5.53 -1.47 5.37
N GLU A 79 5.42 -2.76 5.05
CA GLU A 79 5.75 -3.84 5.98
C GLU A 79 7.26 -3.91 6.25
N LEU A 80 8.09 -3.66 5.22
CA LEU A 80 9.54 -3.55 5.36
C LEU A 80 9.95 -2.33 6.19
N GLU A 81 9.36 -1.16 5.93
CA GLU A 81 9.60 0.05 6.72
C GLU A 81 9.24 -0.14 8.20
N ARG A 82 8.09 -0.79 8.47
CA ARG A 82 7.67 -1.11 9.83
C ARG A 82 8.69 -2.01 10.53
N LYS A 83 9.14 -3.08 9.87
CA LYS A 83 10.16 -3.99 10.43
C LYS A 83 11.50 -3.29 10.67
N ALA A 84 11.94 -2.43 9.74
CA ALA A 84 13.16 -1.65 9.90
C ALA A 84 13.06 -0.64 11.05
N GLY A 85 11.86 -0.11 11.35
CA GLY A 85 11.62 0.70 12.54
C GLY A 85 11.72 -0.08 13.86
N GLU A 86 11.40 -1.37 13.86
CA GLU A 86 11.46 -2.26 15.03
C GLU A 86 12.88 -2.78 15.30
N GLU A 87 13.64 -3.12 14.26
CA GLU A 87 14.97 -3.75 14.36
C GLU A 87 16.14 -2.79 14.07
N GLY A 88 15.86 -1.57 13.58
CA GLY A 88 16.83 -0.63 13.04
C GLY A 88 17.06 -0.84 11.54
N PRO A 89 17.59 0.18 10.82
CA PRO A 89 17.87 0.04 9.40
C PRO A 89 18.92 -1.04 9.15
N PRO A 90 18.81 -1.80 8.04
CA PRO A 90 19.84 -2.77 7.67
C PRO A 90 21.20 -2.06 7.52
N PRO A 91 22.32 -2.74 7.87
CA PRO A 91 23.64 -2.14 7.76
C PRO A 91 23.92 -1.68 6.32
N PRO A 92 24.65 -0.57 6.13
CA PRO A 92 24.98 -0.08 4.80
C PRO A 92 25.76 -1.14 4.03
N LEU A 93 25.40 -1.28 2.76
CA LEU A 93 26.02 -2.22 1.83
C LEU A 93 27.50 -1.84 1.67
N ARG A 94 28.40 -2.78 1.99
CA ARG A 94 29.85 -2.63 1.80
C ARG A 94 30.25 -2.91 0.36
#